data_AF-A0A7K1FV93-F1
#
_entry.id   AF-A0A7K1FV93-F1
#
_cell.length_a   1.000
_cell.length_b   1.000
_cell.length_c   1.000
_cell.angle_alpha   90.00
_cell.angle_beta   90.00
_cell.angle_gamma   90.00
#
_symmetry.space_group_name_H-M   'P 1'
#
loop_
_entity.id
_entity.type
_entity.pdbx_description
1 polymer ?
#
loop_
_entity_poly.entity_id
_entity_poly.type
_entity_poly.pdbx_seq_one_letter_code
_entity_poly.pdbx_strand_id
1 'polypeptide(L)'
;MADRPTLPQQRTSARTSPVAIDPEELAAANQAALNFHTTGGRDVRAEQYLHSRGITLPAGYQAGHSVLAEHLTAAGWHPDVLLAAGLCRNTAAGQLLDTFSGRIVFPIRAGDTVTGFIGRTERDGVEPKYVNIATTALFDKSSSQLYGLTEGTDRLAHEGVFPVPVEGPIDALAIAQHTPDLVPVAVMGTAVTDHHLAAPQTASPGKRIIVALDDAPAGMAHAHGADVAKWLHPGNCRRIIYTAVEHHITQAGDLQFLEQRVTTAKAVWAYLDQHYQSDPDHDRAADYAADLCRVSRLGLPPLPAHRREMTLPGQRQASDLGR
;
A
#
# COMPACT_ATOMS: atom_id res chain seq x y z
N MET A 1 48.61 15.42 7.94
CA MET A 1 47.64 15.64 9.05
C MET A 1 46.26 15.47 8.45
N ALA A 2 45.67 14.28 8.62
CA ALA A 2 44.35 13.97 8.08
C ALA A 2 43.35 14.02 9.25
N ASP A 3 42.29 14.82 9.06
CA ASP A 3 41.21 15.02 10.01
C ASP A 3 40.45 13.70 10.21
N ARG A 4 40.34 13.26 11.46
CA ARG A 4 39.52 12.10 11.83
C ARG A 4 38.08 12.58 12.05
N PRO A 5 37.06 11.93 11.46
CA PRO A 5 35.68 12.25 11.80
C PRO A 5 35.40 11.87 13.26
N THR A 6 34.93 12.83 14.03
CA THR A 6 34.54 12.70 15.43
C THR A 6 33.27 11.86 15.53
N LEU A 7 33.37 10.66 16.10
CA LEU A 7 32.20 9.86 16.47
C LEU A 7 31.46 10.54 17.65
N PRO A 8 30.12 10.58 17.65
CA PRO A 8 29.37 11.13 18.77
C PRO A 8 29.61 10.29 20.04
N GLN A 9 29.82 10.98 21.15
CA GLN A 9 30.11 10.38 22.46
C GLN A 9 28.94 9.51 22.95
N GLN A 10 29.25 8.30 23.40
CA GLN A 10 28.32 7.35 24.01
C GLN A 10 27.61 7.99 25.22
N ARG A 11 26.29 8.15 25.12
CA ARG A 11 25.41 8.43 26.27
C ARG A 11 24.84 7.10 26.78
N THR A 12 25.59 6.40 27.62
CA THR A 12 25.06 5.31 28.43
C THR A 12 24.46 5.87 29.72
N SER A 13 23.19 6.27 29.68
CA SER A 13 22.39 6.50 30.88
C SER A 13 21.03 5.80 30.73
N ALA A 14 20.72 4.90 31.66
CA ALA A 14 19.42 4.23 31.74
C ALA A 14 18.30 5.28 31.83
N ARG A 15 17.34 5.25 30.88
CA ARG A 15 16.14 6.10 30.92
C ARG A 15 15.20 5.57 32.00
N THR A 16 14.98 6.34 33.07
CA THR A 16 14.16 5.97 34.24
C THR A 16 12.71 6.46 34.20
N SER A 17 12.15 6.74 33.02
CA SER A 17 10.73 7.09 32.81
C SER A 17 10.37 6.95 31.32
N PRO A 18 9.09 6.74 30.93
CA PRO A 18 8.68 6.68 29.54
C PRO A 18 8.71 8.09 28.94
N VAL A 19 9.92 8.58 28.66
CA VAL A 19 10.11 9.79 27.87
C VAL A 19 9.55 9.48 26.49
N ALA A 20 8.54 10.22 26.06
CA ALA A 20 8.05 10.17 24.68
C ALA A 20 9.26 10.32 23.76
N ILE A 21 9.52 9.30 22.95
CA ILE A 21 10.69 9.28 22.08
C ILE A 21 10.48 10.32 20.99
N ASP A 22 11.49 11.16 20.78
CA ASP A 22 11.44 12.25 19.80
C ASP A 22 11.23 11.68 18.39
N PRO A 23 10.24 12.18 17.61
CA PRO A 23 10.07 11.81 16.22
C PRO A 23 11.35 11.93 15.37
N GLU A 24 12.24 12.88 15.66
CA GLU A 24 13.53 12.98 14.97
C GLU A 24 14.47 11.81 15.30
N GLU A 25 14.47 11.34 16.55
CA GLU A 25 15.24 10.17 17.00
C GLU A 25 14.73 8.89 16.30
N LEU A 26 13.40 8.77 16.14
CA LEU A 26 12.79 7.67 15.39
C LEU A 26 13.15 7.72 13.89
N ALA A 27 13.12 8.91 13.28
CA ALA A 27 13.45 9.09 11.87
C ALA A 27 14.92 8.73 11.60
N ALA A 28 15.82 9.14 12.49
CA ALA A 28 17.23 8.80 12.41
C ALA A 28 17.47 7.30 12.59
N ALA A 29 16.73 6.62 13.48
CA ALA A 29 16.80 5.17 13.64
C ALA A 29 16.31 4.44 12.38
N ASN A 30 15.20 4.88 11.79
CA ASN A 30 14.69 4.35 10.52
C ASN A 30 15.69 4.56 9.38
N GLN A 31 16.34 5.73 9.30
CA GLN A 31 17.36 5.98 8.30
C GLN A 31 18.59 5.08 8.50
N ALA A 32 19.00 4.84 9.74
CA ALA A 32 20.08 3.90 10.05
C ALA A 32 19.71 2.47 9.62
N ALA A 33 18.46 2.04 9.85
CA ALA A 33 17.96 0.75 9.38
C ALA A 33 17.93 0.64 7.85
N LEU A 34 17.50 1.71 7.15
CA LEU A 34 17.56 1.76 5.69
C LEU A 34 19.01 1.65 5.19
N ASN A 35 19.94 2.37 5.82
CA ASN A 35 21.37 2.28 5.48
C ASN A 35 21.91 0.86 5.68
N PHE A 36 21.51 0.19 6.77
CA PHE A 36 21.87 -1.20 7.01
C PHE A 36 21.35 -2.12 5.91
N HIS A 37 20.05 -2.02 5.60
CA HIS A 37 19.40 -2.79 4.54
C HIS A 37 19.98 -2.51 3.14
N THR A 38 20.57 -1.33 2.93
CA THR A 38 21.15 -0.94 1.65
C THR A 38 22.61 -1.29 1.47
N THR A 39 23.38 -1.36 2.56
CA THR A 39 24.84 -1.50 2.51
C THR A 39 25.36 -2.86 2.99
N GLY A 40 24.60 -3.61 3.78
CA GLY A 40 25.03 -4.89 4.39
C GLY A 40 25.21 -6.11 3.46
N GLY A 41 25.27 -5.95 2.13
CA GLY A 41 25.42 -7.04 1.16
C GLY A 41 24.14 -7.41 0.40
N ARG A 42 24.27 -8.29 -0.61
CA ARG A 42 23.17 -8.78 -1.47
C ARG A 42 22.64 -10.11 -0.94
N ASP A 43 21.32 -10.22 -0.72
CA ASP A 43 20.67 -11.52 -0.50
C ASP A 43 20.25 -12.11 -1.84
N VAL A 44 20.94 -13.18 -2.26
CA VAL A 44 20.69 -13.85 -3.55
C VAL A 44 19.26 -14.35 -3.68
N ARG A 45 18.61 -14.80 -2.59
CA ARG A 45 17.22 -15.26 -2.64
C ARG A 45 16.25 -14.12 -2.82
N ALA A 46 16.50 -13.00 -2.13
CA ALA A 46 15.71 -11.78 -2.32
C ALA A 46 15.84 -11.28 -3.77
N GLU A 47 17.07 -11.22 -4.28
CA GLU A 47 17.34 -10.81 -5.66
C GLU A 47 16.66 -11.75 -6.66
N GLN A 48 16.75 -13.07 -6.46
CA GLN A 48 16.08 -14.04 -7.32
C GLN A 48 14.56 -13.92 -7.27
N TYR A 49 13.98 -13.74 -6.08
CA TYR A 49 12.54 -13.53 -5.92
C TYR A 49 12.10 -12.26 -6.66
N LEU A 50 12.75 -11.13 -6.39
CA LEU A 50 12.43 -9.85 -7.05
C LEU A 50 12.65 -9.91 -8.56
N HIS A 51 13.73 -10.55 -9.02
CA HIS A 51 14.01 -10.73 -10.44
C HIS A 51 12.99 -11.62 -11.12
N SER A 52 12.56 -12.72 -10.47
CA SER A 52 11.45 -13.54 -10.98
C SER A 52 10.13 -12.76 -11.05
N ARG A 53 10.02 -11.69 -10.26
CA ARG A 53 8.93 -10.72 -10.26
C ARG A 53 9.27 -9.49 -11.11
N GLY A 54 10.18 -9.58 -12.08
CA GLY A 54 10.52 -8.49 -13.00
C GLY A 54 10.99 -7.19 -12.33
N ILE A 55 11.29 -7.21 -11.02
CA ILE A 55 11.62 -6.03 -10.23
C ILE A 55 13.13 -5.92 -10.13
N THR A 56 13.67 -4.81 -10.63
CA THR A 56 15.09 -4.46 -10.50
C THR A 56 15.23 -3.26 -9.57
N LEU A 57 15.57 -3.48 -8.30
CA LEU A 57 15.72 -2.36 -7.36
C LEU A 57 17.08 -1.68 -7.54
N PRO A 58 17.15 -0.33 -7.56
CA PRO A 58 18.42 0.35 -7.39
C PRO A 58 19.00 -0.06 -6.03
N ALA A 59 20.32 -0.29 -6.01
CA ALA A 59 21.06 -0.98 -4.94
C ALA A 59 20.49 -0.81 -3.52
N GLY A 60 20.30 -1.94 -2.83
CA GLY A 60 20.16 -1.95 -1.38
C GLY A 60 18.82 -2.37 -0.77
N TYR A 61 18.06 -3.23 -1.43
CA TYR A 61 16.90 -3.87 -0.78
C TYR A 61 17.29 -5.28 -0.36
N GLN A 62 17.73 -5.41 0.89
CA GLN A 62 17.99 -6.70 1.48
C GLN A 62 16.69 -7.42 1.86
N ALA A 63 16.64 -8.73 1.63
CA ALA A 63 15.95 -9.59 2.58
C ALA A 63 16.67 -9.44 3.92
N GLY A 64 15.93 -8.99 4.93
CA GLY A 64 16.39 -8.79 6.28
C GLY A 64 17.11 -10.03 6.77
N HIS A 65 18.44 -9.93 6.80
CA HIS A 65 19.24 -10.76 7.68
C HIS A 65 18.90 -10.33 9.10
N SER A 66 18.52 -11.32 9.90
CA SER A 66 17.94 -11.23 11.24
C SER A 66 18.94 -10.76 12.31
N VAL A 67 19.67 -9.68 12.02
CA VAL A 67 20.75 -9.13 12.84
C VAL A 67 20.67 -7.60 12.96
N LEU A 68 19.56 -6.98 12.52
CA LEU A 68 19.37 -5.52 12.60
C LEU A 68 19.41 -5.05 14.07
N ALA A 69 18.74 -5.77 14.97
CA ALA A 69 18.71 -5.46 16.40
C ALA A 69 20.13 -5.46 16.98
N GLU A 70 20.93 -6.50 16.69
CA GLU A 70 22.31 -6.61 17.15
C GLU A 70 23.17 -5.49 16.56
N HIS A 71 23.05 -5.23 15.25
CA HIS A 71 23.81 -4.19 14.56
C HIS A 71 23.52 -2.79 15.11
N LEU A 72 22.25 -2.40 15.22
CA LEU A 72 21.86 -1.07 15.69
C LEU A 72 22.19 -0.90 17.19
N THR A 73 22.01 -1.95 18.00
CA THR A 73 22.42 -1.91 19.41
C THR A 73 23.94 -1.70 19.53
N ALA A 74 24.74 -2.42 18.73
CA ALA A 74 26.19 -2.25 18.69
C ALA A 74 26.62 -0.86 18.19
N ALA A 75 25.81 -0.25 17.31
CA ALA A 75 25.98 1.13 16.85
C ALA A 75 25.53 2.19 17.89
N GLY A 76 25.03 1.78 19.05
CA GLY A 76 24.68 2.65 20.17
C GLY A 76 23.22 3.10 20.24
N TRP A 77 22.33 2.54 19.41
CA TRP A 77 20.90 2.80 19.49
C TRP A 77 20.30 2.18 20.75
N HIS A 78 19.51 2.95 21.49
CA HIS A 78 18.83 2.45 22.69
C HIS A 78 17.67 1.51 22.30
N PRO A 79 17.48 0.35 22.97
CA PRO A 79 16.41 -0.60 22.65
C PRO A 79 15.01 0.04 22.58
N ASP A 80 14.69 0.95 23.49
CA ASP A 80 13.39 1.65 23.48
C ASP A 80 13.12 2.43 22.19
N VAL A 81 14.16 3.03 21.59
CA VAL A 81 14.03 3.74 20.29
C VAL A 81 13.73 2.75 19.18
N LEU A 82 14.41 1.60 19.17
CA LEU A 82 14.20 0.56 18.17
C LEU A 82 12.81 -0.08 18.29
N LEU A 83 12.30 -0.24 19.51
CA LEU A 83 10.94 -0.70 19.79
C LEU A 83 9.90 0.34 19.35
N ALA A 84 10.08 1.62 19.70
CA ALA A 84 9.16 2.69 19.34
C ALA A 84 9.14 3.00 17.83
N ALA A 85 10.28 2.81 17.15
CA ALA A 85 10.38 2.90 15.70
C ALA A 85 9.81 1.65 14.99
N GLY A 86 9.38 0.63 15.74
CA GLY A 86 8.85 -0.63 15.17
C GLY A 86 9.89 -1.48 14.44
N LEU A 87 11.18 -1.15 14.54
CA LEU A 87 12.29 -1.90 13.94
C LEU A 87 12.53 -3.24 14.65
N CYS A 88 12.28 -3.26 15.95
CA CYS A 88 12.43 -4.42 16.80
C CYS A 88 11.14 -4.72 17.60
N ARG A 89 11.05 -5.94 18.12
CA ARG A 89 10.03 -6.39 19.07
C ARG A 89 10.70 -7.13 20.23
N ASN A 90 10.06 -7.13 21.40
CA ASN A 90 10.49 -7.96 22.52
C ASN A 90 9.80 -9.33 22.49
N THR A 91 10.54 -10.38 22.81
CA THR A 91 9.95 -11.67 23.18
C THR A 91 9.41 -11.63 24.60
N ALA A 92 8.61 -12.64 24.97
CA ALA A 92 8.18 -12.83 26.36
C ALA A 92 9.35 -13.01 27.34
N ALA A 93 10.52 -13.45 26.85
CA ALA A 93 11.75 -13.59 27.63
C ALA A 93 12.58 -12.29 27.68
N GLY A 94 12.09 -11.17 27.12
CA GLY A 94 12.78 -9.89 27.10
C GLY A 94 13.89 -9.78 26.06
N GLN A 95 13.99 -10.73 25.11
CA GLN A 95 14.96 -10.66 24.03
C GLN A 95 14.46 -9.70 22.95
N LEU A 96 15.32 -8.79 22.50
CA LEU A 96 15.06 -7.90 21.38
C LEU A 96 15.29 -8.64 20.06
N LEU A 97 14.29 -8.66 19.18
CA LEU A 97 14.32 -9.33 17.88
C LEU A 97 13.88 -8.40 16.75
N ASP A 98 14.45 -8.58 15.56
CA ASP A 98 14.07 -7.87 14.35
C ASP A 98 12.60 -8.08 13.97
N THR A 99 11.86 -7.00 13.76
CA THR A 99 10.44 -7.05 13.33
C THR A 99 10.29 -7.77 12.00
N PHE A 100 11.16 -7.48 11.03
CA PHE A 100 11.07 -7.98 9.65
C PHE A 100 12.03 -9.14 9.36
N SER A 101 12.39 -9.91 10.39
CA SER A 101 13.28 -11.07 10.27
C SER A 101 12.86 -12.03 9.16
N GLY A 102 13.78 -12.36 8.25
CA GLY A 102 13.55 -13.31 7.15
C GLY A 102 12.62 -12.79 6.04
N ARG A 103 12.60 -11.47 5.81
CA ARG A 103 11.72 -10.83 4.83
C ARG A 103 12.44 -9.75 4.05
N ILE A 104 12.14 -9.61 2.76
CA ILE A 104 12.51 -8.46 1.91
C ILE A 104 11.87 -7.20 2.48
N VAL A 105 12.71 -6.21 2.81
CA VAL A 105 12.28 -5.00 3.52
C VAL A 105 12.15 -3.83 2.55
N PHE A 106 10.99 -3.20 2.53
CA PHE A 106 10.68 -2.01 1.72
C PHE A 106 10.46 -0.81 2.65
N PRO A 107 11.19 0.32 2.46
CA PRO A 107 10.99 1.51 3.26
C PRO A 107 9.68 2.20 2.88
N ILE A 108 9.03 2.78 3.87
CA ILE A 108 7.89 3.69 3.72
C ILE A 108 8.41 5.10 3.92
N ARG A 109 8.05 6.03 3.02
CA ARG A 109 8.51 7.42 3.08
C ARG A 109 7.37 8.41 3.16
N ALA A 110 7.61 9.50 3.88
CA ALA A 110 6.84 10.73 3.82
C ALA A 110 7.80 11.89 3.52
N GLY A 111 7.80 12.36 2.27
CA GLY A 111 8.89 13.21 1.77
C GLY A 111 10.23 12.48 1.84
N ASP A 112 11.26 13.14 2.35
CA ASP A 112 12.60 12.54 2.49
C ASP A 112 12.75 11.64 3.73
N THR A 113 11.74 11.62 4.61
CA THR A 113 11.80 10.89 5.88
C THR A 113 11.32 9.45 5.71
N VAL A 114 12.14 8.49 6.13
CA VAL A 114 11.73 7.08 6.29
C VAL A 114 10.88 6.95 7.56
N THR A 115 9.61 6.64 7.40
CA THR A 115 8.65 6.56 8.51
C THR A 115 8.47 5.14 9.05
N GLY A 116 8.91 4.15 8.29
CA GLY A 116 8.83 2.75 8.68
C GLY A 116 9.15 1.81 7.54
N PHE A 117 8.74 0.55 7.69
CA PHE A 117 9.05 -0.51 6.75
C PHE A 117 7.92 -1.53 6.58
N ILE A 118 7.97 -2.25 5.48
CA ILE A 118 7.13 -3.41 5.17
C ILE A 118 8.04 -4.57 4.81
N GLY A 119 7.81 -5.73 5.40
CA GLY A 119 8.54 -6.96 5.13
C GLY A 119 7.71 -7.97 4.33
N ARG A 120 8.19 -8.41 3.16
CA ARG A 120 7.59 -9.52 2.38
C ARG A 120 8.47 -10.76 2.49
N THR A 121 7.92 -11.91 2.88
CA THR A 121 8.67 -13.16 2.79
C THR A 121 8.77 -13.62 1.34
N GLU A 122 9.92 -14.16 0.94
CA GLU A 122 10.15 -14.82 -0.34
C GLU A 122 9.76 -16.32 -0.32
N ARG A 123 9.43 -16.86 0.87
CA ARG A 123 9.22 -18.29 1.09
C ARG A 123 7.76 -18.67 1.01
N ASP A 124 7.48 -19.77 0.33
CA ASP A 124 6.16 -20.38 0.31
C ASP A 124 5.79 -20.97 1.68
N GLY A 125 4.50 -20.90 2.03
CA GLY A 125 3.96 -21.44 3.29
C GLY A 125 4.29 -20.63 4.55
N VAL A 126 5.04 -19.52 4.42
CA VAL A 126 5.30 -18.60 5.54
C VAL A 126 4.24 -17.51 5.57
N GLU A 127 3.38 -17.54 6.57
CA GLU A 127 2.36 -16.52 6.81
C GLU A 127 2.70 -15.65 8.04
N PRO A 128 2.29 -14.37 8.06
CA PRO A 128 1.65 -13.66 6.96
C PRO A 128 2.63 -13.39 5.81
N LYS A 129 2.16 -13.34 4.56
CA LYS A 129 3.00 -12.94 3.41
C LYS A 129 3.70 -11.60 3.62
N TYR A 130 2.97 -10.62 4.15
CA TYR A 130 3.48 -9.29 4.49
C TYR A 130 3.43 -9.04 5.99
N VAL A 131 4.45 -8.35 6.52
CA VAL A 131 4.49 -7.78 7.87
C VAL A 131 4.68 -6.29 7.71
N ASN A 132 3.69 -5.50 8.13
CA ASN A 132 3.80 -4.05 8.15
C ASN A 132 4.35 -3.60 9.51
N ILE A 133 5.06 -2.49 9.53
CA ILE A 133 5.34 -1.76 10.76
C ILE A 133 4.06 -1.55 11.59
N ALA A 134 4.20 -1.58 12.91
CA ALA A 134 3.15 -1.17 13.83
C ALA A 134 2.92 0.36 13.75
N THR A 135 1.85 0.87 14.34
CA THR A 135 1.68 2.32 14.48
C THR A 135 2.82 2.89 15.32
N THR A 136 3.45 3.96 14.85
CA THR A 136 4.51 4.72 15.53
C THR A 136 4.16 6.21 15.52
N ALA A 137 4.98 7.06 16.15
CA ALA A 137 4.79 8.50 16.03
C ALA A 137 5.04 9.04 14.60
N LEU A 138 5.70 8.26 13.73
CA LEU A 138 5.97 8.62 12.33
C LEU A 138 5.04 7.94 11.32
N PHE A 139 4.33 6.88 11.76
CA PHE A 139 3.54 6.05 10.87
C PHE A 139 2.19 5.67 11.48
N ASP A 140 1.11 5.96 10.75
CA ASP A 140 -0.23 5.51 11.08
C ASP A 140 -0.91 4.91 9.83
N LYS A 141 -1.31 3.65 9.95
CA LYS A 141 -2.01 2.90 8.90
C LYS A 141 -3.31 3.55 8.46
N SER A 142 -3.98 4.31 9.32
CA SER A 142 -5.27 4.94 9.00
C SER A 142 -5.13 6.32 8.35
N SER A 143 -3.91 6.86 8.32
CA SER A 143 -3.60 8.20 7.81
C SER A 143 -3.58 8.25 6.28
N SER A 144 -3.10 9.35 5.71
CA SER A 144 -2.95 9.53 4.27
C SER A 144 -1.70 8.87 3.69
N GLN A 145 -0.90 8.16 4.49
CA GLN A 145 0.32 7.52 4.01
C GLN A 145 -0.01 6.33 3.10
N LEU A 146 0.54 6.35 1.89
CA LEU A 146 0.46 5.28 0.90
C LEU A 146 1.87 4.95 0.42
N TYR A 147 2.16 3.66 0.28
CA TYR A 147 3.42 3.23 -0.32
C TYR A 147 3.49 3.68 -1.78
N GLY A 148 4.62 4.23 -2.23
CA GLY A 148 4.83 4.68 -3.62
C GLY A 148 4.32 6.09 -3.94
N LEU A 149 3.49 6.69 -3.08
CA LEU A 149 2.98 8.05 -3.30
C LEU A 149 4.10 9.09 -3.25
N THR A 150 4.93 9.03 -2.21
CA THR A 150 6.07 9.94 -2.04
C THR A 150 7.02 9.85 -3.24
N GLU A 151 7.40 8.62 -3.62
CA GLU A 151 8.29 8.35 -4.76
C GLU A 151 7.75 8.86 -6.11
N GLY A 152 6.42 8.94 -6.26
CA GLY A 152 5.78 9.36 -7.50
C GLY A 152 5.16 10.75 -7.48
N THR A 153 5.24 11.50 -6.38
CA THR A 153 4.55 12.79 -6.22
C THR A 153 4.97 13.81 -7.29
N ASP A 154 6.26 13.90 -7.59
CA ASP A 154 6.75 14.82 -8.63
C ASP A 154 6.25 14.41 -10.02
N ARG A 155 6.24 13.10 -10.30
CA ARG A 155 5.70 12.57 -11.57
C ARG A 155 4.20 12.87 -11.70
N LEU A 156 3.47 12.80 -10.60
CA LEU A 156 2.05 13.13 -10.53
C LEU A 156 1.75 14.61 -10.84
N ALA A 157 2.73 15.50 -10.92
CA ALA A 157 2.52 16.86 -11.42
C ALA A 157 2.46 16.94 -12.96
N HIS A 158 3.07 16.00 -13.70
CA HIS A 158 3.15 16.06 -15.17
C HIS A 158 1.85 15.64 -15.87
N GLU A 159 1.46 16.31 -16.94
CA GLU A 159 0.31 15.89 -17.74
C GLU A 159 0.45 14.45 -18.24
N GLY A 160 -0.67 13.73 -18.32
CA GLY A 160 -0.68 12.33 -18.77
C GLY A 160 -0.27 11.29 -17.72
N VAL A 161 0.27 11.71 -16.56
CA VAL A 161 0.63 10.79 -15.46
C VAL A 161 -0.53 10.60 -14.49
N PHE A 162 -0.88 9.37 -14.13
CA PHE A 162 -2.04 9.05 -13.26
C PHE A 162 -1.66 8.21 -12.03
N PRO A 163 -2.30 8.45 -10.87
CA PRO A 163 -2.15 7.58 -9.72
C PRO A 163 -2.89 6.25 -9.91
N VAL A 164 -2.29 5.16 -9.43
CA VAL A 164 -2.79 3.79 -9.58
C VAL A 164 -2.81 3.02 -8.26
N PRO A 165 -3.96 2.90 -7.58
CA PRO A 165 -4.09 2.05 -6.42
C PRO A 165 -3.81 0.59 -6.75
N VAL A 166 -2.93 -0.04 -5.98
CA VAL A 166 -2.51 -1.45 -6.10
C VAL A 166 -2.55 -2.14 -4.74
N GLU A 167 -2.52 -3.47 -4.75
CA GLU A 167 -2.65 -4.31 -3.54
C GLU A 167 -1.45 -4.18 -2.59
N GLY A 168 -0.23 -4.17 -3.10
CA GLY A 168 0.94 -4.11 -2.23
C GLY A 168 2.21 -3.51 -2.86
N PRO A 169 3.28 -3.42 -2.05
CA PRO A 169 4.55 -2.85 -2.48
C PRO A 169 5.17 -3.52 -3.70
N ILE A 170 5.04 -4.85 -3.85
CA ILE A 170 5.57 -5.58 -5.02
C ILE A 170 4.88 -5.12 -6.30
N ASP A 171 3.56 -5.02 -6.29
CA ASP A 171 2.79 -4.55 -7.45
C ASP A 171 3.13 -3.10 -7.77
N ALA A 172 3.30 -2.28 -6.74
CA ALA A 172 3.71 -0.89 -6.90
C ALA A 172 5.09 -0.77 -7.53
N LEU A 173 6.07 -1.53 -7.05
CA LEU A 173 7.42 -1.50 -7.61
C LEU A 173 7.42 -1.96 -9.06
N ALA A 174 6.68 -3.02 -9.38
CA ALA A 174 6.64 -3.52 -10.74
C ALA A 174 5.94 -2.58 -11.71
N ILE A 175 4.81 -1.98 -11.31
CA ILE A 175 4.14 -0.97 -12.15
C ILE A 175 5.05 0.25 -12.32
N ALA A 176 5.65 0.75 -11.25
CA ALA A 176 6.50 1.94 -11.29
C ALA A 176 7.70 1.80 -12.23
N GLN A 177 8.26 0.59 -12.35
CA GLN A 177 9.41 0.32 -13.22
C GLN A 177 9.07 0.26 -14.70
N HIS A 178 7.83 -0.08 -15.05
CA HIS A 178 7.46 -0.41 -16.42
C HIS A 178 6.45 0.57 -17.02
N THR A 179 5.87 1.45 -16.21
CA THR A 179 4.83 2.38 -16.67
C THR A 179 5.19 3.82 -16.28
N PRO A 180 5.87 4.57 -17.17
CA PRO A 180 6.32 5.93 -16.87
C PRO A 180 5.16 6.91 -16.66
N ASP A 181 3.97 6.58 -17.14
CA ASP A 181 2.76 7.39 -17.00
C ASP A 181 1.87 6.99 -15.81
N LEU A 182 2.27 5.98 -15.03
CA LEU A 182 1.50 5.53 -13.86
C LEU A 182 2.34 5.62 -12.58
N VAL A 183 1.71 6.16 -11.55
CA VAL A 183 2.29 6.25 -10.21
C VAL A 183 1.50 5.32 -9.30
N PRO A 184 2.00 4.10 -9.04
CA PRO A 184 1.27 3.17 -8.22
C PRO A 184 1.33 3.55 -6.74
N VAL A 185 0.22 3.35 -6.05
CA VAL A 185 0.07 3.63 -4.62
C VAL A 185 -0.57 2.44 -3.92
N ALA A 186 -0.02 2.01 -2.80
CA ALA A 186 -0.55 0.84 -2.07
C ALA A 186 -0.92 1.18 -0.62
N VAL A 187 -2.04 0.63 -0.16
CA VAL A 187 -2.38 0.60 1.28
C VAL A 187 -1.53 -0.43 2.01
N MET A 188 -1.27 -0.20 3.29
CA MET A 188 -0.29 -0.99 4.06
C MET A 188 -0.99 -1.89 5.07
N GLY A 189 -1.76 -2.86 4.55
CA GLY A 189 -2.45 -3.90 5.30
C GLY A 189 -3.53 -3.37 6.25
N THR A 190 -4.39 -2.50 5.73
CA THR A 190 -5.58 -1.99 6.40
C THR A 190 -6.70 -1.80 5.38
N ALA A 191 -7.94 -1.75 5.86
CA ALA A 191 -9.06 -1.29 5.05
C ALA A 191 -8.80 0.13 4.53
N VAL A 192 -9.24 0.42 3.31
CA VAL A 192 -9.07 1.74 2.69
C VAL A 192 -9.86 2.79 3.51
N THR A 193 -9.26 3.96 3.72
CA THR A 193 -9.85 5.08 4.49
C THR A 193 -10.05 6.28 3.57
N ASP A 194 -10.88 7.24 3.97
CA ASP A 194 -11.08 8.48 3.20
C ASP A 194 -9.77 9.28 3.05
N HIS A 195 -8.87 9.20 4.03
CA HIS A 195 -7.54 9.79 3.94
C HIS A 195 -6.69 9.16 2.84
N HIS A 196 -6.74 7.84 2.68
CA HIS A 196 -6.09 7.16 1.56
C HIS A 196 -6.65 7.60 0.21
N LEU A 197 -7.96 7.79 0.10
CA LEU A 197 -8.59 8.25 -1.14
C LEU A 197 -8.21 9.68 -1.51
N ALA A 198 -8.11 10.56 -0.49
CA ALA A 198 -7.78 11.96 -0.68
C ALA A 198 -6.30 12.22 -1.01
N ALA A 199 -5.40 11.35 -0.56
CA ALA A 199 -3.96 11.53 -0.72
C ALA A 199 -3.49 11.64 -2.19
N PRO A 200 -3.79 10.69 -3.10
CA PRO A 200 -3.39 10.81 -4.49
C PRO A 200 -4.11 11.96 -5.21
N GLN A 201 -5.35 12.27 -4.82
CA GLN A 201 -6.09 13.43 -5.36
C GLN A 201 -5.44 14.75 -4.98
N THR A 202 -4.94 14.86 -3.75
CA THR A 202 -4.21 16.04 -3.28
C THR A 202 -2.87 16.18 -4.01
N ALA A 203 -2.17 15.07 -4.23
CA ALA A 203 -0.91 15.05 -4.99
C ALA A 203 -1.11 15.26 -6.50
N SER A 204 -2.30 15.00 -7.02
CA SER A 204 -2.63 15.15 -8.45
C SER A 204 -4.01 15.77 -8.68
N PRO A 205 -4.21 17.05 -8.31
CA PRO A 205 -5.53 17.67 -8.37
C PRO A 205 -6.16 17.60 -9.76
N GLY A 206 -7.42 17.13 -9.81
CA GLY A 206 -8.18 17.01 -11.05
C GLY A 206 -7.78 15.82 -11.93
N LYS A 207 -6.79 15.02 -11.52
CA LYS A 207 -6.42 13.81 -12.23
C LYS A 207 -7.32 12.65 -11.86
N ARG A 208 -7.49 11.77 -12.83
CA ARG A 208 -8.26 10.55 -12.70
C ARG A 208 -7.40 9.50 -12.02
N ILE A 209 -7.99 8.72 -11.13
CA ILE A 209 -7.38 7.51 -10.58
C ILE A 209 -7.72 6.34 -11.50
N ILE A 210 -6.73 5.46 -11.68
CA ILE A 210 -6.88 4.20 -12.39
C ILE A 210 -6.65 3.07 -11.39
N VAL A 211 -7.65 2.26 -11.10
CA VAL A 211 -7.52 1.20 -10.07
C VAL A 211 -6.92 -0.06 -10.69
N ALA A 212 -5.91 -0.67 -10.07
CA ALA A 212 -5.28 -1.91 -10.52
C ALA A 212 -5.16 -2.93 -9.39
N LEU A 213 -6.18 -3.80 -9.24
CA LEU A 213 -6.27 -4.74 -8.12
C LEU A 213 -6.38 -6.19 -8.63
N ASP A 214 -5.87 -7.12 -7.84
CA ASP A 214 -5.90 -8.57 -8.12
C ASP A 214 -7.33 -9.13 -7.96
N ASP A 215 -7.65 -10.23 -8.65
CA ASP A 215 -8.91 -10.93 -8.40
C ASP A 215 -8.91 -11.57 -7.00
N ALA A 216 -9.89 -11.22 -6.18
CA ALA A 216 -10.06 -11.84 -4.87
C ALA A 216 -10.53 -13.30 -5.00
N PRO A 217 -10.01 -14.23 -4.18
CA PRO A 217 -10.59 -15.58 -4.06
C PRO A 217 -12.07 -15.51 -3.72
N ALA A 218 -12.86 -16.49 -4.17
CA ALA A 218 -14.32 -16.52 -4.09
C ALA A 218 -14.94 -16.36 -2.67
N GLY A 219 -14.14 -16.35 -1.59
CA GLY A 219 -14.58 -16.07 -0.21
C GLY A 219 -14.12 -14.72 0.37
N MET A 220 -13.22 -14.00 -0.29
CA MET A 220 -12.72 -12.68 0.13
C MET A 220 -13.15 -11.54 -0.80
N ALA A 221 -13.90 -11.87 -1.86
CA ALA A 221 -14.39 -10.93 -2.86
C ALA A 221 -15.18 -9.76 -2.27
N HIS A 222 -15.88 -9.93 -1.15
CA HIS A 222 -16.64 -8.86 -0.52
C HIS A 222 -15.77 -7.82 0.20
N ALA A 223 -14.78 -8.25 1.00
CA ALA A 223 -13.89 -7.33 1.70
C ALA A 223 -13.01 -6.56 0.71
N HIS A 224 -12.46 -7.29 -0.26
CA HIS A 224 -11.70 -6.70 -1.35
C HIS A 224 -12.60 -5.80 -2.23
N GLY A 225 -13.82 -6.24 -2.57
CA GLY A 225 -14.80 -5.45 -3.31
C GLY A 225 -15.24 -4.17 -2.60
N ALA A 226 -15.34 -4.17 -1.26
CA ALA A 226 -15.64 -2.97 -0.48
C ALA A 226 -14.47 -1.96 -0.48
N ASP A 227 -13.23 -2.45 -0.42
CA ASP A 227 -12.05 -1.58 -0.52
C ASP A 227 -11.85 -1.07 -1.96
N VAL A 228 -12.10 -1.91 -2.97
CA VAL A 228 -12.20 -1.50 -4.38
C VAL A 228 -13.27 -0.42 -4.53
N ALA A 229 -14.48 -0.64 -4.01
CA ALA A 229 -15.62 0.29 -4.13
C ALA A 229 -15.30 1.68 -3.58
N LYS A 230 -14.52 1.78 -2.50
CA LYS A 230 -14.03 3.06 -1.95
C LYS A 230 -13.12 3.79 -2.94
N TRP A 231 -12.19 3.09 -3.60
CA TRP A 231 -11.39 3.67 -4.66
C TRP A 231 -12.26 4.12 -5.84
N LEU A 232 -13.31 3.36 -6.17
CA LEU A 232 -14.19 3.59 -7.31
C LEU A 232 -15.16 4.78 -7.19
N HIS A 233 -15.03 5.62 -6.17
CA HIS A 233 -15.85 6.83 -6.04
C HIS A 233 -15.79 7.68 -7.34
N PRO A 234 -16.94 8.06 -7.95
CA PRO A 234 -17.05 8.70 -9.27
C PRO A 234 -16.25 9.97 -9.49
N GLY A 235 -16.06 10.75 -8.42
CA GLY A 235 -15.24 11.97 -8.47
C GLY A 235 -13.75 11.66 -8.65
N ASN A 236 -13.34 10.42 -8.35
CA ASN A 236 -11.94 10.02 -8.22
C ASN A 236 -11.52 9.04 -9.31
N CYS A 237 -12.39 8.14 -9.79
CA CYS A 237 -12.04 7.07 -10.72
C CYS A 237 -12.75 7.15 -12.08
N ARG A 238 -12.03 6.87 -13.17
CA ARG A 238 -12.64 6.68 -14.52
C ARG A 238 -12.37 5.34 -15.18
N ARG A 239 -11.32 4.61 -14.77
CA ARG A 239 -10.94 3.33 -15.40
C ARG A 239 -10.46 2.33 -14.35
N ILE A 240 -10.74 1.06 -14.62
CA ILE A 240 -10.27 -0.08 -13.82
C ILE A 240 -9.44 -0.98 -14.71
N ILE A 241 -8.23 -1.24 -14.23
CA ILE A 241 -7.31 -2.24 -14.73
C ILE A 241 -7.49 -3.46 -13.82
N TYR A 242 -7.67 -4.64 -14.41
CA TYR A 242 -7.37 -5.86 -13.67
C TYR A 242 -6.02 -6.36 -14.10
N THR A 243 -5.22 -6.66 -13.11
CA THR A 243 -3.92 -7.28 -13.28
C THR A 243 -3.75 -8.17 -12.07
N ALA A 244 -3.62 -9.48 -12.26
CA ALA A 244 -2.91 -10.32 -11.30
C ALA A 244 -1.42 -9.95 -11.46
N VAL A 245 -1.06 -8.76 -10.96
CA VAL A 245 0.19 -8.05 -11.29
C VAL A 245 1.33 -9.02 -11.01
N GLU A 246 1.38 -9.55 -9.79
CA GLU A 246 2.34 -10.57 -9.36
C GLU A 246 2.42 -11.77 -10.35
N HIS A 247 1.28 -12.34 -10.77
CA HIS A 247 1.24 -13.55 -11.61
C HIS A 247 1.71 -13.32 -13.05
N HIS A 248 1.34 -12.18 -13.64
CA HIS A 248 1.65 -11.91 -15.05
C HIS A 248 3.07 -11.39 -15.24
N ILE A 249 3.56 -10.63 -14.26
CA ILE A 249 4.97 -10.29 -14.15
C ILE A 249 5.83 -11.55 -14.12
N THR A 250 5.45 -12.56 -13.32
CA THR A 250 6.26 -13.79 -13.20
C THR A 250 6.31 -14.65 -14.44
N GLN A 251 5.22 -14.71 -15.21
CA GLN A 251 5.12 -15.68 -16.29
C GLN A 251 5.65 -15.17 -17.62
N ALA A 252 5.79 -13.85 -17.79
CA ALA A 252 5.92 -13.34 -19.15
C ALA A 252 6.95 -12.24 -19.35
N GLY A 253 7.43 -11.53 -18.32
CA GLY A 253 8.15 -10.27 -18.57
C GLY A 253 7.40 -9.35 -19.54
N ASP A 254 6.07 -9.53 -19.61
CA ASP A 254 5.22 -9.03 -20.69
C ASP A 254 4.72 -7.66 -20.29
N LEU A 255 5.63 -6.71 -20.45
CA LEU A 255 5.35 -5.30 -20.26
C LEU A 255 4.25 -4.84 -21.22
N GLN A 256 4.15 -5.47 -22.39
CA GLN A 256 3.08 -5.23 -23.34
C GLN A 256 1.73 -5.66 -22.78
N PHE A 257 1.65 -6.73 -21.97
CA PHE A 257 0.42 -7.09 -21.27
C PHE A 257 0.00 -6.01 -20.29
N LEU A 258 0.91 -5.49 -19.45
CA LEU A 258 0.57 -4.41 -18.51
C LEU A 258 0.09 -3.17 -19.27
N GLU A 259 0.80 -2.73 -20.32
CA GLU A 259 0.37 -1.62 -21.19
C GLU A 259 -0.97 -1.91 -21.89
N GLN A 260 -1.19 -3.13 -22.37
CA GLN A 260 -2.43 -3.56 -23.00
C GLN A 260 -3.60 -3.53 -22.01
N ARG A 261 -3.39 -3.96 -20.76
CA ARG A 261 -4.42 -3.91 -19.71
C ARG A 261 -4.75 -2.48 -19.29
N VAL A 262 -3.75 -1.61 -19.23
CA VAL A 262 -3.94 -0.15 -19.01
C VAL A 262 -4.80 0.46 -20.12
N THR A 263 -4.50 0.12 -21.38
CA THR A 263 -5.22 0.67 -22.55
C THR A 263 -6.61 0.08 -22.72
N THR A 264 -6.80 -1.20 -22.41
CA THR A 264 -8.09 -1.92 -22.46
C THR A 264 -8.91 -1.83 -21.17
N ALA A 265 -8.47 -1.00 -20.22
CA ALA A 265 -9.13 -0.80 -18.93
C ALA A 265 -10.61 -0.44 -19.10
N LYS A 266 -11.47 -1.12 -18.33
CA LYS A 266 -12.94 -0.96 -18.36
C LYS A 266 -13.34 0.34 -17.67
N ALA A 267 -14.45 0.94 -18.10
CA ALA A 267 -15.10 1.97 -17.31
C ALA A 267 -15.60 1.35 -15.99
N VAL A 268 -15.55 2.12 -14.90
CA VAL A 268 -16.00 1.69 -13.55
C VAL A 268 -17.40 1.07 -13.59
N TRP A 269 -18.29 1.65 -14.38
CA TRP A 269 -19.65 1.14 -14.55
C TRP A 269 -19.75 -0.25 -15.17
N ALA A 270 -18.96 -0.51 -16.21
CA ALA A 270 -18.96 -1.81 -16.87
C ALA A 270 -18.39 -2.90 -15.96
N TYR A 271 -17.44 -2.53 -15.08
CA TYR A 271 -16.92 -3.43 -14.05
C TYR A 271 -17.98 -3.74 -13.00
N LEU A 272 -18.58 -2.73 -12.38
CA LEU A 272 -19.57 -2.93 -11.34
C LEU A 272 -20.69 -3.83 -11.88
N ASP A 273 -21.24 -3.49 -13.05
CA ASP A 273 -22.31 -4.28 -13.68
C ASP A 273 -21.91 -5.76 -13.91
N GLN A 274 -20.73 -6.02 -14.47
CA GLN A 274 -20.26 -7.38 -14.72
C GLN A 274 -19.97 -8.15 -13.41
N HIS A 275 -19.28 -7.53 -12.44
CA HIS A 275 -18.91 -8.17 -11.18
C HIS A 275 -20.15 -8.60 -10.40
N TYR A 276 -21.17 -7.75 -10.33
CA TYR A 276 -22.42 -8.07 -9.66
C TYR A 276 -23.29 -9.06 -10.43
N GLN A 277 -23.20 -9.14 -11.77
CA GLN A 277 -23.87 -10.21 -12.53
C GLN A 277 -23.31 -11.60 -12.21
N SER A 278 -22.05 -11.67 -11.75
CA SER A 278 -21.38 -12.92 -11.39
C SER A 278 -21.45 -13.29 -9.90
N ASP A 279 -22.00 -12.43 -9.04
CA ASP A 279 -22.11 -12.70 -7.59
C ASP A 279 -23.25 -13.71 -7.33
N PRO A 280 -22.97 -14.91 -6.78
CA PRO A 280 -23.99 -15.91 -6.50
C PRO A 280 -24.96 -15.50 -5.37
N ASP A 281 -24.62 -14.52 -4.52
CA ASP A 281 -25.39 -14.15 -3.33
C ASP A 281 -26.24 -12.87 -3.57
N HIS A 282 -27.42 -13.05 -4.17
CA HIS A 282 -28.31 -11.96 -4.62
C HIS A 282 -28.90 -11.10 -3.48
N ASP A 283 -28.80 -11.55 -2.22
CA ASP A 283 -29.36 -10.87 -1.05
C ASP A 283 -28.56 -9.63 -0.59
N ARG A 284 -27.40 -9.36 -1.20
CA ARG A 284 -26.58 -8.16 -0.94
C ARG A 284 -26.90 -6.98 -1.85
N ALA A 285 -28.02 -7.05 -2.57
CA ALA A 285 -28.56 -5.97 -3.41
C ALA A 285 -28.82 -4.65 -2.65
N ALA A 286 -28.96 -4.68 -1.31
CA ALA A 286 -29.16 -3.50 -0.48
C ALA A 286 -27.87 -2.68 -0.26
N ASP A 287 -26.73 -3.34 -0.02
CA ASP A 287 -25.42 -2.68 0.05
C ASP A 287 -25.04 -2.12 -1.33
N TYR A 288 -25.34 -2.89 -2.38
CA TYR A 288 -25.27 -2.45 -3.77
C TYR A 288 -26.12 -1.21 -4.05
N ALA A 289 -27.39 -1.17 -3.62
CA ALA A 289 -28.25 0.00 -3.76
C ALA A 289 -27.74 1.19 -2.94
N ALA A 290 -27.14 0.97 -1.76
CA ALA A 290 -26.53 2.01 -0.95
C ALA A 290 -25.29 2.62 -1.62
N ASP A 291 -24.41 1.79 -2.18
CA ASP A 291 -23.24 2.22 -2.94
C ASP A 291 -23.66 2.92 -4.24
N LEU A 292 -24.63 2.37 -4.98
CA LEU A 292 -25.21 3.02 -6.16
C LEU A 292 -25.92 4.33 -5.84
N CYS A 293 -26.61 4.44 -4.70
CA CYS A 293 -27.25 5.68 -4.26
C CYS A 293 -26.23 6.73 -3.78
N ARG A 294 -25.08 6.33 -3.25
CA ARG A 294 -23.95 7.25 -3.00
C ARG A 294 -23.38 7.75 -4.32
N VAL A 295 -23.20 6.84 -5.28
CA VAL A 295 -22.64 7.08 -6.61
C VAL A 295 -23.55 7.95 -7.50
N SER A 296 -24.88 7.78 -7.42
CA SER A 296 -25.85 8.50 -8.26
C SER A 296 -26.13 9.94 -7.81
N ARG A 297 -25.92 10.27 -6.52
CA ARG A 297 -26.02 11.65 -5.99
C ARG A 297 -24.88 12.58 -6.46
N LEU A 298 -23.94 12.07 -7.25
CA LEU A 298 -22.70 12.75 -7.66
C LEU A 298 -22.66 13.10 -9.16
N GLY A 299 -23.80 13.02 -9.86
CA GLY A 299 -23.94 13.53 -11.24
C GLY A 299 -23.51 12.58 -12.36
N LEU A 300 -23.48 11.27 -12.12
CA LEU A 300 -23.24 10.26 -13.16
C LEU A 300 -24.50 9.93 -13.97
N PRO A 301 -24.35 9.41 -15.22
CA PRO A 301 -25.49 8.97 -16.03
C PRO A 301 -26.32 7.89 -15.31
N PRO A 302 -27.64 7.83 -15.58
CA PRO A 302 -28.55 6.94 -14.86
C PRO A 302 -28.22 5.47 -15.10
N LEU A 303 -28.54 4.63 -14.10
CA LEU A 303 -28.45 3.18 -14.18
C LEU A 303 -28.99 2.64 -15.52
N PRO A 304 -28.36 1.58 -16.08
CA PRO A 304 -28.93 0.84 -17.19
C PRO A 304 -30.40 0.53 -16.94
N ALA A 305 -31.24 0.67 -17.97
CA ALA A 305 -32.70 0.63 -17.82
C ALA A 305 -33.20 -0.61 -17.04
N HIS A 306 -32.53 -1.75 -17.20
CA HIS A 306 -32.86 -3.02 -16.55
C HIS A 306 -32.62 -3.06 -15.02
N ARG A 307 -31.97 -2.05 -14.42
CA ARG A 307 -31.72 -1.96 -12.97
C ARG A 307 -32.45 -0.80 -12.28
N ARG A 308 -33.21 0.02 -13.03
CA ARG A 308 -33.93 1.18 -12.47
C ARG A 308 -35.06 0.80 -11.50
N GLU A 309 -35.49 -0.46 -11.52
CA GLU A 309 -36.56 -1.01 -10.67
C GLU A 309 -36.05 -1.67 -9.38
N MET A 310 -34.74 -1.69 -9.12
CA MET A 310 -34.17 -2.12 -7.83
C MET A 310 -34.40 -1.04 -6.78
N THR A 311 -35.66 -0.92 -6.38
CA THR A 311 -36.15 0.02 -5.38
C THR A 311 -35.72 -0.46 -3.99
N LEU A 312 -35.11 0.43 -3.21
CA LEU A 312 -34.79 0.21 -1.80
C LEU A 312 -36.01 -0.36 -1.05
N PRO A 313 -35.82 -1.31 -0.10
CA PRO A 313 -36.88 -1.63 0.85
C PRO A 313 -37.15 -0.38 1.70
N GLY A 314 -38.25 0.34 1.43
CA GLY A 314 -38.75 1.39 2.32
C GLY A 314 -39.22 2.71 1.69
N GLN A 315 -39.02 2.99 0.40
CA GLN A 315 -39.66 4.15 -0.21
C GLN A 315 -40.98 3.78 -0.89
N ARG A 316 -42.06 3.75 -0.10
CA ARG A 316 -43.41 3.85 -0.67
C ARG A 316 -43.54 5.21 -1.34
N GLN A 317 -43.92 5.21 -2.61
CA GLN A 317 -44.22 6.42 -3.38
C GLN A 317 -45.32 7.22 -2.67
N ALA A 318 -45.05 8.50 -2.40
CA ALA A 318 -46.04 9.47 -1.95
C ALA A 318 -46.91 9.94 -3.13
N SER A 319 -47.65 9.03 -3.76
CA SER A 319 -48.56 9.36 -4.87
C SER A 319 -49.99 8.82 -4.73
N ASP A 320 -50.35 8.18 -3.62
CA ASP A 320 -51.71 7.67 -3.37
C ASP A 320 -52.43 8.36 -2.18
N LEU A 321 -52.29 9.68 -2.06
CA LEU A 321 -53.20 10.51 -1.26
C LEU A 321 -53.64 11.70 -2.10
N GLY A 322 -54.60 11.43 -2.99
CA GLY A 322 -55.15 12.43 -3.88
C GLY A 322 -56.31 11.90 -4.72
N ARG A 323 -57.39 11.48 -4.06
CA ARG A 323 -58.78 11.55 -4.53
C ARG A 323 -59.74 11.23 -3.40
#